data_AF-A0A497G4Y5-F1
#
_entry.id   AF-A0A497G4Y5-F1
#
_cell.length_a   1.000
_cell.length_b   1.000
_cell.length_c   1.000
_cell.angle_alpha   90.00
_cell.angle_beta   90.00
_cell.angle_gamma   90.00
#
_symmetry.space_group_name_H-M   'P 1'
#
loop_
_entity.id
_entity.type
_entity.pdbx_description
1 polymer ?
#
loop_
_entity_poly.entity_id
_entity_poly.type
_entity_poly.pdbx_seq_one_letter_code
_entity_poly.pdbx_strand_id
1 'polypeptide(L)'
;MPLGYLSASPSQQSSQFTALPELPTLAVVLRARRRKLERNFIRFEEWLIRGLNLAFKCLKCGKCCRELVIPIVLSDIELWVKSGRLDLLTYVTEREARGWARRLGLEHYFTFVMRRGGCPFYRGGLCSIYRLRPIACRLFPFAYSPLGITFHPWAERNCMGIGIGEPLNDDELREIELLAKTMLRELLALPYYSTFIKELLMEVRGPSKALPPGEADA
;
A
#
# COMPACT_ATOMS: atom_id res chain seq x y z
N MET A 1 -30.77 -42.43 -59.03
CA MET A 1 -30.99 -43.34 -57.88
C MET A 1 -29.64 -43.67 -57.26
N PRO A 2 -29.48 -43.78 -55.93
CA PRO A 2 -30.30 -43.22 -54.84
C PRO A 2 -29.48 -42.48 -53.72
N LEU A 3 -30.22 -41.72 -52.88
CA LEU A 3 -30.11 -41.53 -51.40
C LEU A 3 -28.76 -41.08 -50.78
N GLY A 4 -28.63 -40.16 -49.82
CA GLY A 4 -29.56 -39.44 -48.95
C GLY A 4 -28.79 -38.95 -47.69
N TYR A 5 -29.11 -37.73 -47.22
CA TYR A 5 -29.09 -37.22 -45.83
C TYR A 5 -27.93 -37.51 -44.85
N LEU A 6 -27.29 -36.45 -44.32
CA LEU A 6 -27.57 -35.90 -42.97
C LEU A 6 -26.60 -34.76 -42.58
N SER A 7 -27.18 -33.73 -41.96
CA SER A 7 -26.59 -32.53 -41.40
C SER A 7 -25.82 -32.75 -40.10
N ALA A 8 -24.77 -31.95 -39.86
CA ALA A 8 -24.34 -31.53 -38.53
C ALA A 8 -23.56 -30.19 -38.59
N SER A 9 -24.16 -29.11 -38.09
CA SER A 9 -23.43 -27.99 -37.43
C SER A 9 -23.08 -28.46 -36.02
N PRO A 10 -21.99 -28.03 -35.35
CA PRO A 10 -21.82 -26.65 -34.82
C PRO A 10 -20.31 -26.25 -34.78
N SER A 11 -19.78 -25.15 -34.26
CA SER A 11 -20.22 -24.01 -33.45
C SER A 11 -19.10 -22.97 -33.50
N GLN A 12 -19.49 -21.71 -33.31
CA GLN A 12 -18.69 -20.56 -32.92
C GLN A 12 -17.56 -20.90 -31.93
N GLN A 13 -16.34 -20.44 -32.21
CA GLN A 13 -15.32 -20.21 -31.19
C GLN A 13 -15.13 -18.71 -31.00
N SER A 14 -15.93 -18.17 -30.09
CA SER A 14 -15.75 -16.88 -29.45
C SER A 14 -14.54 -16.95 -28.52
N SER A 15 -13.72 -15.91 -28.55
CA SER A 15 -12.63 -15.67 -27.61
C SER A 15 -13.18 -15.58 -26.18
N GLN A 16 -12.93 -16.61 -25.37
CA GLN A 16 -13.20 -16.56 -23.93
C GLN A 16 -12.09 -15.77 -23.25
N PHE A 17 -12.35 -14.49 -22.99
CA PHE A 17 -11.71 -13.78 -21.89
C PHE A 17 -12.05 -14.52 -20.59
N THR A 18 -11.06 -15.15 -19.97
CA THR A 18 -11.25 -15.74 -18.63
C THR A 18 -11.40 -14.60 -17.63
N ALA A 19 -12.61 -14.46 -17.09
CA ALA A 19 -12.97 -13.50 -16.07
C ALA A 19 -12.07 -13.65 -14.83
N LEU A 20 -11.63 -12.51 -14.28
CA LEU A 20 -11.02 -12.44 -12.96
C LEU A 20 -11.92 -13.14 -11.93
N PRO A 21 -11.38 -14.02 -11.07
CA PRO A 21 -12.19 -14.71 -10.08
C PRO A 21 -12.85 -13.72 -9.13
N GLU A 22 -14.13 -13.94 -8.85
CA GLU A 22 -14.91 -13.05 -7.99
C GLU A 22 -14.31 -12.97 -6.58
N LEU A 23 -14.44 -11.78 -5.98
CA LEU A 23 -14.01 -11.35 -4.65
C LEU A 23 -14.68 -12.02 -3.39
N PRO A 24 -15.56 -13.05 -3.40
CA PRO A 24 -16.17 -13.57 -2.17
C PRO A 24 -15.26 -14.39 -1.23
N THR A 25 -14.11 -14.88 -1.67
CA THR A 25 -13.23 -15.75 -0.84
C THR A 25 -12.43 -14.98 0.20
N LEU A 26 -12.16 -13.68 -0.01
CA LEU A 26 -11.38 -12.86 0.93
C LEU A 26 -12.13 -12.66 2.25
N ALA A 27 -13.45 -12.41 2.22
CA ALA A 27 -14.25 -12.10 3.40
C ALA A 27 -14.43 -13.28 4.38
N VAL A 28 -14.43 -14.52 3.87
CA VAL A 28 -14.54 -15.75 4.68
C VAL A 28 -13.20 -16.06 5.34
N VAL A 29 -12.09 -15.93 4.59
CA VAL A 29 -10.74 -16.15 5.10
C VAL A 29 -10.31 -15.08 6.12
N LEU A 30 -10.71 -13.82 5.90
CA LEU A 30 -10.51 -12.72 6.85
C LEU A 30 -11.26 -12.95 8.19
N ARG A 31 -12.45 -13.59 8.17
CA ARG A 31 -13.19 -13.94 9.39
C ARG A 31 -12.51 -15.04 10.23
N ALA A 32 -11.89 -16.02 9.58
CA ALA A 32 -11.23 -17.13 10.29
C ALA A 32 -9.92 -16.71 10.97
N ARG A 33 -9.13 -15.81 10.36
CA ARG A 33 -7.89 -15.28 10.98
C ARG A 33 -8.11 -14.13 11.95
N ARG A 34 -9.21 -13.37 11.79
CA ARG A 34 -9.67 -12.37 12.77
C ARG A 34 -9.80 -12.96 14.17
N ARG A 35 -10.37 -14.17 14.31
CA ARG A 35 -10.48 -14.89 15.60
C ARG A 35 -9.15 -15.29 16.23
N LYS A 36 -8.07 -15.42 15.45
CA LYS A 36 -6.71 -15.74 15.95
C LYS A 36 -5.94 -14.48 16.38
N LEU A 37 -6.24 -13.33 15.75
CA LEU A 37 -5.74 -12.00 16.13
C LEU A 37 -6.47 -11.45 17.36
N GLU A 38 -7.79 -11.55 17.42
CA GLU A 38 -8.64 -11.11 18.54
C GLU A 38 -8.28 -11.82 19.87
N ARG A 39 -7.75 -13.04 19.80
CA ARG A 39 -7.36 -13.82 20.99
C ARG A 39 -6.05 -13.37 21.63
N ASN A 40 -5.24 -12.57 20.93
CA ASN A 40 -3.98 -11.97 21.42
C ASN A 40 -4.04 -10.43 21.50
N PHE A 41 -5.17 -9.81 21.13
CA PHE A 41 -5.38 -8.37 21.12
C PHE A 41 -6.43 -8.04 22.18
N ILE A 42 -5.96 -7.75 23.39
CA ILE A 42 -6.76 -7.50 24.60
C ILE A 42 -7.88 -6.47 24.32
N ARG A 43 -9.07 -6.77 24.86
CA ARG A 43 -10.33 -6.01 24.91
C ARG A 43 -10.21 -4.52 24.51
N PHE A 44 -10.84 -4.19 23.39
CA PHE A 44 -10.80 -2.91 22.69
C PHE A 44 -11.66 -1.78 23.30
N GLU A 45 -12.29 -1.96 24.46
CA GLU A 45 -13.46 -1.14 24.86
C GLU A 45 -13.25 -0.03 25.90
N GLU A 46 -12.06 0.22 26.43
CA GLU A 46 -11.83 1.37 27.33
C GLU A 46 -10.49 2.06 27.03
N TRP A 47 -10.48 2.90 25.99
CA TRP A 47 -9.31 3.71 25.61
C TRP A 47 -9.52 5.17 25.98
N LEU A 48 -8.98 5.57 27.12
CA LEU A 48 -8.88 6.96 27.55
C LEU A 48 -7.41 7.40 27.46
N ILE A 49 -6.91 7.72 26.26
CA ILE A 49 -5.76 8.61 26.09
C ILE A 49 -6.01 9.46 24.83
N ARG A 50 -6.64 10.63 25.01
CA ARG A 50 -6.57 11.72 24.04
C ARG A 50 -5.09 12.09 23.90
N GLY A 51 -4.54 11.99 22.69
CA GLY A 51 -3.15 12.36 22.41
C GLY A 51 -2.89 13.78 22.90
N LEU A 52 -2.01 13.94 23.88
CA LEU A 52 -1.52 15.25 24.27
C LEU A 52 -0.78 15.84 23.05
N ASN A 53 -1.35 16.89 22.46
CA ASN A 53 -0.70 17.87 21.59
C ASN A 53 0.12 17.31 20.40
N LEU A 54 -0.52 16.56 19.51
CA LEU A 54 0.07 16.15 18.23
C LEU A 54 0.00 17.31 17.22
N ALA A 55 0.96 18.23 17.24
CA ALA A 55 1.07 19.30 16.24
C ALA A 55 2.04 18.89 15.11
N PHE A 56 1.64 19.09 13.85
CA PHE A 56 2.51 18.82 12.70
C PHE A 56 2.13 19.64 11.47
N LYS A 57 3.16 20.19 10.79
CA LYS A 57 3.03 20.76 9.45
C LYS A 57 4.15 20.27 8.53
N CYS A 58 3.80 19.66 7.41
CA CYS A 58 4.78 19.24 6.41
C CYS A 58 5.46 20.45 5.77
N LEU A 59 6.75 20.64 6.04
CA LEU A 59 7.57 21.73 5.48
C LEU A 59 8.08 21.45 4.06
N LYS A 60 7.68 20.33 3.45
CA LYS A 60 8.14 19.88 2.12
C LYS A 60 9.68 19.81 1.99
N CYS A 61 10.40 19.51 3.08
CA CYS A 61 11.87 19.42 3.08
C CYS A 61 12.44 18.21 2.32
N GLY A 62 11.59 17.23 1.98
CA GLY A 62 11.95 16.03 1.22
C GLY A 62 12.80 15.00 1.98
N LYS A 63 13.12 15.22 3.27
CA LYS A 63 13.99 14.31 4.04
C LYS A 63 13.39 12.89 4.11
N CYS A 64 12.10 12.76 4.41
CA CYS A 64 11.41 11.48 4.39
C CYS A 64 11.37 10.84 2.99
N CYS A 65 11.24 11.65 1.92
CA CYS A 65 11.30 11.15 0.54
C CYS A 65 12.68 10.58 0.19
N ARG A 66 13.74 11.08 0.82
CA ARG A 66 15.12 10.61 0.59
C ARG A 66 15.48 9.39 1.42
N GLU A 67 14.99 9.32 2.66
CA GLU A 67 15.51 8.36 3.65
C GLU A 67 14.55 7.20 3.97
N LEU A 68 13.25 7.34 3.74
CA LEU A 68 12.28 6.32 4.13
C LEU A 68 11.91 5.38 2.98
N VAL A 69 11.82 4.10 3.32
CA VAL A 69 11.20 3.07 2.48
C VAL A 69 9.69 3.13 2.71
N ILE A 70 8.91 3.16 1.64
CA ILE A 70 7.47 3.40 1.70
C ILE A 70 6.72 2.09 1.44
N PRO A 71 6.07 1.47 2.43
CA PRO A 71 5.20 0.33 2.17
C PRO A 71 4.01 0.76 1.30
N ILE A 72 3.74 -0.03 0.27
CA ILE A 72 2.60 0.12 -0.64
C ILE A 72 1.60 -0.97 -0.31
N VAL A 73 0.34 -0.58 -0.09
CA VAL A 73 -0.77 -1.49 0.23
C VAL A 73 -1.82 -1.49 -0.88
N LEU A 74 -2.79 -2.40 -0.81
CA LEU A 74 -3.80 -2.59 -1.85
C LEU A 74 -4.59 -1.30 -2.14
N SER A 75 -4.97 -0.55 -1.09
CA SER A 75 -5.66 0.73 -1.22
C SER A 75 -4.88 1.78 -2.01
N ASP A 76 -3.54 1.72 -2.02
CA ASP A 76 -2.71 2.63 -2.82
C ASP A 76 -2.82 2.29 -4.31
N ILE A 77 -2.80 0.99 -4.62
CA ILE A 77 -2.95 0.49 -5.99
C ILE A 77 -4.34 0.85 -6.51
N GLU A 78 -5.39 0.63 -5.73
CA GLU A 78 -6.76 1.02 -6.10
C GLU A 78 -6.89 2.52 -6.39
N LEU A 79 -6.28 3.36 -5.56
CA LEU A 79 -6.26 4.81 -5.78
C LEU A 79 -5.64 5.15 -7.13
N TRP A 80 -4.52 4.53 -7.49
CA TRP A 80 -3.82 4.80 -8.75
C TRP A 80 -4.61 4.29 -9.96
N VAL A 81 -5.22 3.11 -9.87
CA VAL A 81 -6.10 2.57 -10.92
C VAL A 81 -7.28 3.52 -11.16
N LYS A 82 -8.00 3.91 -10.10
CA LYS A 82 -9.14 4.84 -10.17
C LYS A 82 -8.74 6.21 -10.71
N SER A 83 -7.49 6.61 -10.51
CA SER A 83 -6.94 7.89 -11.00
C SER A 83 -6.32 7.80 -12.40
N GLY A 84 -6.37 6.65 -13.07
CA GLY A 84 -5.77 6.45 -14.40
C GLY A 84 -4.24 6.50 -14.40
N ARG A 85 -3.59 6.23 -13.26
CA ARG A 85 -2.14 6.36 -13.03
C ARG A 85 -1.45 5.01 -12.85
N LEU A 86 -1.73 4.08 -13.75
CA LEU A 86 -1.10 2.75 -13.78
C LEU A 86 0.42 2.83 -13.97
N ASP A 87 0.94 3.92 -14.56
CA ASP A 87 2.37 4.18 -14.70
C ASP A 87 3.12 4.14 -13.36
N LEU A 88 2.46 4.43 -12.23
CA LEU A 88 3.05 4.39 -10.90
C LEU A 88 3.47 2.98 -10.47
N LEU A 89 2.76 1.95 -10.95
CA LEU A 89 3.05 0.55 -10.64
C LEU A 89 4.40 0.10 -11.22
N THR A 90 4.89 0.74 -12.28
CA THR A 90 6.21 0.44 -12.85
C THR A 90 7.33 0.61 -11.82
N TYR A 91 7.14 1.50 -10.83
CA TYR A 91 8.08 1.80 -9.76
C TYR A 91 7.87 0.96 -8.49
N VAL A 92 6.95 0.00 -8.46
CA VAL A 92 6.66 -0.82 -7.27
C VAL A 92 7.40 -2.15 -7.32
N THR A 93 8.17 -2.47 -6.30
CA THR A 93 8.91 -3.74 -6.19
C THR A 93 8.55 -4.48 -4.92
N GLU A 94 8.64 -5.81 -4.98
CA GLU A 94 8.62 -6.64 -3.79
C GLU A 94 9.97 -6.54 -3.06
N ARG A 95 9.92 -6.59 -1.73
CA ARG A 95 11.10 -6.59 -0.87
C ARG A 95 10.91 -7.54 0.30
N GLU A 96 11.95 -8.29 0.64
CA GLU A 96 12.01 -9.11 1.84
C GLU A 96 11.82 -8.24 3.10
N ALA A 97 10.97 -8.69 4.02
CA ALA A 97 10.71 -8.00 5.26
C ALA A 97 11.91 -8.09 6.22
N ARG A 98 12.33 -6.95 6.74
CA ARG A 98 13.39 -6.83 7.75
C ARG A 98 12.94 -5.88 8.87
N GLY A 99 13.59 -5.98 10.02
CA GLY A 99 13.31 -5.10 11.16
C GLY A 99 11.85 -5.15 11.60
N TRP A 100 11.19 -4.00 11.66
CA TRP A 100 9.81 -3.87 12.13
C TRP A 100 8.81 -4.68 11.30
N ALA A 101 8.98 -4.74 9.98
CA ALA A 101 8.07 -5.47 9.10
C ALA A 101 8.08 -6.98 9.42
N ARG A 102 9.28 -7.53 9.68
CA ARG A 102 9.44 -8.94 10.10
C ARG A 102 8.85 -9.18 11.50
N ARG A 103 8.99 -8.22 12.43
CA ARG A 103 8.35 -8.30 13.77
C ARG A 103 6.82 -8.29 13.70
N LEU A 104 6.24 -7.69 12.67
CA LEU A 104 4.79 -7.77 12.39
C LEU A 104 4.36 -9.10 11.75
N GLY A 105 5.28 -10.03 11.53
CA GLY A 105 4.99 -11.32 10.90
C GLY A 105 4.93 -11.27 9.38
N LEU A 106 5.43 -10.21 8.76
CA LEU A 106 5.55 -10.14 7.30
C LEU A 106 6.81 -10.88 6.84
N GLU A 107 6.70 -11.64 5.76
CA GLU A 107 7.86 -12.24 5.06
C GLU A 107 8.41 -11.30 3.98
N HIS A 108 7.51 -10.59 3.31
CA HIS A 108 7.82 -9.60 2.27
C HIS A 108 6.79 -8.47 2.31
N TYR A 109 7.05 -7.38 1.57
CA TYR A 109 6.11 -6.27 1.35
C TYR A 109 6.43 -5.55 0.03
N PHE A 110 5.48 -4.76 -0.49
CA PHE A 110 5.70 -3.95 -1.67
C PHE A 110 6.16 -2.54 -1.29
N THR A 111 7.08 -1.98 -2.06
CA THR A 111 7.61 -0.63 -1.86
C THR A 111 7.99 0.01 -3.19
N PHE A 112 8.32 1.31 -3.19
CA PHE A 112 8.93 1.91 -4.37
C PHE A 112 10.39 1.47 -4.55
N VAL A 113 10.84 1.46 -5.79
CA VAL A 113 12.25 1.30 -6.14
C VAL A 113 13.02 2.54 -5.69
N MET A 114 13.62 2.47 -4.52
CA MET A 114 14.45 3.53 -3.96
C MET A 114 15.79 3.63 -4.70
N ARG A 115 16.20 4.84 -5.08
CA ARG A 115 17.49 5.14 -5.75
C ARG A 115 18.45 5.84 -4.78
N ARG A 116 19.72 6.07 -5.18
CA ARG A 116 20.71 6.84 -4.38
C ARG A 116 20.18 8.22 -3.96
N GLY A 117 19.28 8.82 -4.74
CA GLY A 117 18.59 10.09 -4.42
C GLY A 117 17.24 9.96 -3.69
N GLY A 118 16.81 8.75 -3.32
CA GLY A 118 15.56 8.50 -2.61
C GLY A 118 14.41 7.98 -3.47
N CYS A 119 13.20 8.37 -3.08
CA CYS A 119 11.94 8.02 -3.73
C CYS A 119 11.93 8.49 -5.20
N PRO A 120 11.49 7.65 -6.16
CA PRO A 120 11.52 7.98 -7.58
C PRO A 120 10.62 9.16 -7.97
N PHE A 121 9.69 9.55 -7.09
CA PHE A 121 8.78 10.68 -7.30
C PHE A 121 9.25 11.98 -6.64
N TYR A 122 10.43 11.99 -6.03
CA TYR A 122 11.03 13.21 -5.48
C TYR A 122 11.85 13.93 -6.55
N ARG A 123 11.43 15.14 -6.95
CA ARG A 123 12.14 15.97 -7.94
C ARG A 123 12.18 17.43 -7.48
N GLY A 124 13.37 18.02 -7.46
CA GLY A 124 13.56 19.46 -7.20
C GLY A 124 12.90 19.96 -5.92
N GLY A 125 12.91 19.17 -4.84
CA GLY A 125 12.26 19.55 -3.58
C GLY A 125 10.83 19.05 -3.40
N LEU A 126 10.18 18.52 -4.44
CA LEU A 126 8.75 18.24 -4.44
C LEU A 126 8.42 16.79 -4.82
N CYS A 127 7.26 16.31 -4.37
CA CYS A 127 6.71 15.02 -4.76
C CYS A 127 5.83 15.19 -6.00
N SER A 128 6.20 14.55 -7.12
CA SER A 128 5.44 14.63 -8.37
C SER A 128 4.07 13.94 -8.32
N ILE A 129 3.82 13.12 -7.29
CA ILE A 129 2.55 12.41 -7.06
C ILE A 129 1.87 12.85 -5.76
N TYR A 130 2.08 14.09 -5.30
CA TYR A 130 1.65 14.53 -3.96
C TYR A 130 0.17 14.25 -3.64
N ARG A 131 -0.73 14.37 -4.62
CA ARG A 131 -2.17 14.09 -4.46
C ARG A 131 -2.50 12.59 -4.44
N LEU A 132 -1.63 11.76 -5.00
CA LEU A 132 -1.78 10.30 -5.13
C LEU A 132 -0.79 9.54 -4.25
N ARG A 133 -0.33 10.18 -3.17
CA ARG A 133 0.66 9.61 -2.25
C ARG A 133 0.11 8.34 -1.59
N PRO A 134 0.96 7.31 -1.40
CA PRO A 134 0.61 6.13 -0.63
C PRO A 134 0.08 6.47 0.77
N ILE A 135 -0.69 5.58 1.38
CA ILE A 135 -1.20 5.71 2.75
C ILE A 135 -0.03 5.98 3.70
N ALA A 136 1.09 5.26 3.58
CA ALA A 136 2.27 5.48 4.42
C ALA A 136 2.80 6.93 4.33
N CYS A 137 2.75 7.56 3.15
CA CYS A 137 3.17 8.95 2.96
C CYS A 137 2.12 9.99 3.39
N ARG A 138 0.82 9.63 3.37
CA ARG A 138 -0.27 10.46 3.91
C ARG A 138 -0.32 10.42 5.44
N LEU A 139 -0.03 9.26 6.00
CA LEU A 139 0.03 9.00 7.44
C LEU A 139 1.25 9.67 8.09
N PHE A 140 2.38 9.77 7.38
CA PHE A 140 3.60 10.35 7.92
C PHE A 140 3.39 11.81 8.36
N PRO A 141 3.82 12.22 9.58
CA PRO A 141 4.83 11.61 10.46
C PRO A 141 4.27 10.65 11.50
N PHE A 142 3.01 10.28 11.44
CA PHE A 142 2.35 9.48 12.47
C PHE A 142 2.56 7.98 12.26
N ALA A 143 2.38 7.22 13.34
CA ALA A 143 2.41 5.77 13.36
C ALA A 143 1.30 5.24 14.29
N TYR A 144 0.81 4.04 13.99
CA TYR A 144 -0.10 3.32 14.87
C TYR A 144 0.67 2.66 16.01
N SER A 145 0.15 2.78 17.22
CA SER A 145 0.61 2.05 18.40
C SER A 145 -0.58 1.40 19.10
N PRO A 146 -0.35 0.41 19.99
CA PRO A 146 -1.41 -0.10 20.85
C PRO A 146 -2.13 1.00 21.64
N LEU A 147 -1.44 2.10 21.97
CA LEU A 147 -1.98 3.23 22.75
C LEU A 147 -2.69 4.29 21.88
N GLY A 148 -2.90 4.03 20.59
CA GLY A 148 -3.45 4.99 19.63
C GLY A 148 -2.40 5.55 18.67
N ILE A 149 -2.63 6.77 18.18
CA ILE A 149 -1.74 7.44 17.23
C ILE A 149 -0.60 8.17 17.96
N THR A 150 0.61 7.97 17.47
CA THR A 150 1.83 8.63 17.97
C THR A 150 2.72 9.08 16.80
N PHE A 151 3.82 9.77 17.06
CA PHE A 151 4.82 10.04 16.04
C PHE A 151 5.63 8.79 15.71
N HIS A 152 5.94 8.64 14.42
CA HIS A 152 6.82 7.58 13.96
C HIS A 152 8.23 7.77 14.55
N PRO A 153 8.92 6.72 15.05
CA PRO A 153 10.20 6.89 15.74
C PRO A 153 11.30 7.58 14.92
N TRP A 154 11.33 7.36 13.60
CA TRP A 154 12.25 8.11 12.73
C TRP A 154 11.85 9.59 12.65
N ALA A 155 10.55 9.90 12.63
CA ALA A 155 10.06 11.26 12.52
C ALA A 155 10.38 12.08 13.76
N GLU A 156 10.21 11.53 14.97
CA GLU A 156 10.57 12.20 16.22
C GLU A 156 12.01 12.73 16.22
N ARG A 157 12.92 12.01 15.56
CA ARG A 157 14.34 12.38 15.49
C ARG A 157 14.72 13.23 14.27
N ASN A 158 13.88 13.27 13.24
CA ASN A 158 14.30 13.77 11.92
C ASN A 158 13.32 14.75 11.25
N CYS A 159 12.07 14.81 11.68
CA CYS A 159 11.04 15.60 11.06
C CYS A 159 10.94 16.98 11.71
N MET A 160 11.46 18.01 11.02
CA MET A 160 11.39 19.41 11.46
C MET A 160 9.97 19.99 11.50
N GLY A 161 8.98 19.25 10.98
CA GLY A 161 7.57 19.67 10.98
C GLY A 161 6.82 19.31 12.26
N ILE A 162 7.39 18.46 13.12
CA ILE A 162 6.78 18.09 14.41
C ILE A 162 6.77 19.32 15.32
N GLY A 163 5.66 19.55 16.01
CA GLY A 163 5.46 20.71 16.88
C GLY A 163 5.13 22.01 16.14
N ILE A 164 5.00 21.98 14.80
CA ILE A 164 4.72 23.16 13.99
C ILE A 164 3.23 23.22 13.66
N GLY A 165 2.61 24.37 13.91
CA GLY A 165 1.19 24.62 13.64
C GLY A 165 0.31 24.25 14.83
N GLU A 166 -1.00 24.26 14.58
CA GLU A 166 -1.97 23.86 15.60
C GLU A 166 -1.95 22.35 15.82
N PRO A 167 -2.33 21.89 17.03
CA PRO A 167 -2.54 20.47 17.28
C PRO A 167 -3.65 19.92 16.39
N LEU A 168 -3.54 18.65 16.00
CA LEU A 168 -4.60 17.97 15.25
C LEU A 168 -5.94 18.04 16.00
N ASN A 169 -6.99 18.42 15.29
CA ASN A 169 -8.35 18.36 15.80
C ASN A 169 -8.92 16.93 15.72
N ASP A 170 -10.12 16.74 16.27
CA ASP A 170 -10.77 15.43 16.36
C ASP A 170 -11.02 14.78 14.98
N ASP A 171 -11.34 15.55 13.94
CA ASP A 171 -11.55 15.02 12.58
C ASP A 171 -10.23 14.60 11.94
N GLU A 172 -9.18 15.40 12.09
CA GLU A 172 -7.84 15.07 11.59
C GLU A 172 -7.29 13.83 12.28
N LEU A 173 -7.48 13.70 13.60
CA LEU A 173 -7.13 12.51 14.36
C LEU A 173 -7.88 11.28 13.85
N ARG A 174 -9.18 11.38 13.60
CA ARG A 174 -9.99 10.29 13.01
C ARG A 174 -9.48 9.88 11.64
N GLU A 175 -9.14 10.84 10.77
CA GLU A 175 -8.61 10.56 9.44
C GLU A 175 -7.28 9.80 9.52
N ILE A 176 -6.36 10.28 10.35
CA ILE A 176 -5.06 9.65 10.58
C ILE A 176 -5.23 8.25 11.16
N GLU A 177 -6.14 8.08 12.12
CA GLU A 177 -6.44 6.76 12.70
C GLU A 177 -6.98 5.79 11.65
N LEU A 178 -7.87 6.25 10.77
CA LEU A 178 -8.42 5.44 9.69
C LEU A 178 -7.32 5.02 8.70
N LEU A 179 -6.43 5.94 8.32
CA LEU A 179 -5.27 5.63 7.46
C LEU A 179 -4.37 4.58 8.11
N ALA A 180 -4.06 4.74 9.40
CA ALA A 180 -3.19 3.85 10.13
C ALA A 180 -3.79 2.44 10.28
N LYS A 181 -5.08 2.35 10.64
CA LYS A 181 -5.82 1.08 10.70
C LYS A 181 -5.90 0.40 9.33
N THR A 182 -6.15 1.16 8.27
CA THR A 182 -6.20 0.65 6.89
C THR A 182 -4.84 0.07 6.49
N MET A 183 -3.76 0.81 6.70
CA MET A 183 -2.40 0.36 6.39
C MET A 183 -2.05 -0.93 7.15
N LEU A 184 -2.27 -0.96 8.47
CA LEU A 184 -1.96 -2.12 9.30
C LEU A 184 -2.77 -3.35 8.87
N ARG A 185 -4.08 -3.19 8.67
CA ARG A 185 -4.98 -4.26 8.22
C ARG A 185 -4.51 -4.84 6.89
N GLU A 186 -4.17 -3.99 5.94
CA GLU A 186 -3.75 -4.45 4.61
C GLU A 186 -2.37 -5.08 4.63
N LEU A 187 -1.41 -4.56 5.41
CA LEU A 187 -0.12 -5.22 5.59
C LEU A 187 -0.30 -6.63 6.18
N LEU A 188 -1.12 -6.80 7.21
CA LEU A 188 -1.41 -8.12 7.79
C LEU A 188 -2.16 -9.04 6.82
N ALA A 189 -2.95 -8.48 5.92
CA ALA A 189 -3.66 -9.20 4.89
C ALA A 189 -2.83 -9.47 3.62
N LEU A 190 -1.58 -9.00 3.56
CA LEU A 190 -0.72 -9.12 2.39
C LEU A 190 -0.61 -10.54 1.82
N PRO A 191 -0.51 -11.63 2.62
CA PRO A 191 -0.47 -12.99 2.09
C PRO A 191 -1.70 -13.39 1.26
N TYR A 192 -2.81 -12.65 1.36
CA TYR A 192 -4.05 -12.95 0.64
C TYR A 192 -4.17 -12.28 -0.73
N TYR A 193 -3.42 -11.20 -0.97
CA TYR A 193 -3.49 -10.45 -2.23
C TYR A 193 -2.11 -10.24 -2.87
N SER A 194 -1.04 -10.76 -2.28
CA SER A 194 0.32 -10.60 -2.82
C SER A 194 0.49 -11.17 -4.22
N THR A 195 -0.07 -12.35 -4.50
CA THR A 195 -0.03 -12.97 -5.83
C THR A 195 -0.70 -12.07 -6.87
N PHE A 196 -1.88 -11.53 -6.57
CA PHE A 196 -2.58 -10.60 -7.45
C PHE A 196 -1.73 -9.36 -7.76
N ILE A 197 -1.07 -8.76 -6.75
CA ILE A 197 -0.16 -7.63 -7.00
C ILE A 197 1.00 -8.05 -7.91
N LYS A 198 1.59 -9.23 -7.72
CA LYS A 198 2.70 -9.71 -8.56
C LYS A 198 2.26 -9.85 -10.02
N GLU A 199 1.11 -10.45 -10.27
CA GLU A 199 0.52 -10.59 -11.61
C GLU A 199 0.30 -9.22 -12.26
N LEU A 200 -0.30 -8.29 -11.53
CA LEU A 200 -0.52 -6.91 -12.01
C LEU A 200 0.80 -6.20 -12.35
N LEU A 201 1.84 -6.37 -11.53
CA LEU A 201 3.16 -5.79 -11.81
C LEU A 201 3.82 -6.41 -13.04
N MET A 202 3.63 -7.71 -13.28
CA MET A 202 4.12 -8.39 -14.49
C MET A 202 3.41 -7.86 -15.74
N GLU A 203 2.09 -7.68 -15.68
CA GLU A 203 1.29 -7.15 -16.78
C GLU A 203 1.70 -5.71 -17.14
N VAL A 204 1.83 -4.83 -16.14
CA VAL A 204 2.19 -3.42 -16.37
C VAL A 204 3.61 -3.25 -16.91
N ARG A 205 4.55 -4.13 -16.54
CA ARG A 205 5.94 -4.07 -17.03
C ARG A 205 6.10 -4.70 -18.41
N GLY A 206 5.25 -5.66 -18.77
CA GLY A 206 5.43 -6.51 -19.94
C GLY A 206 6.67 -7.41 -19.83
N PRO A 207 6.85 -8.36 -20.76
CA PRO A 207 7.88 -9.40 -20.69
C PRO A 207 9.34 -8.91 -20.81
N SER A 208 9.59 -7.61 -21.00
CA SER A 208 10.92 -7.08 -21.38
C SER A 208 11.38 -5.81 -20.65
N LYS A 209 10.57 -5.17 -19.78
CA LYS A 209 11.07 -4.02 -19.01
C LYS A 209 11.64 -4.47 -17.67
N ALA A 210 12.96 -4.58 -17.64
CA ALA A 210 13.72 -4.43 -16.39
C ALA A 210 13.22 -3.18 -15.64
N LEU A 211 13.30 -3.23 -14.31
CA LEU A 211 13.09 -2.08 -13.45
C LEU A 211 13.76 -0.85 -14.09
N PRO A 212 13.07 0.30 -14.24
CA PRO A 212 13.67 1.45 -14.93
C PRO A 212 15.03 1.72 -14.31
N PRO A 213 16.12 1.70 -15.10
CA PRO A 213 17.48 1.67 -14.58
C PRO A 213 17.61 2.75 -13.51
N GLY A 214 18.08 2.36 -12.33
CA GLY A 214 18.60 3.35 -11.41
C GLY A 214 19.73 4.03 -12.15
N GLU A 215 19.64 5.33 -12.37
CA GLU A 215 20.76 6.11 -12.91
C GLU A 215 21.97 5.81 -12.02
N ALA A 216 22.83 4.96 -12.56
CA ALA A 216 24.15 4.72 -12.06
C ALA A 216 25.02 5.84 -12.61
N ASP A 217 25.71 6.50 -11.69
CA ASP A 217 26.94 7.26 -11.89
C ASP A 217 26.83 8.56 -12.71
N ALA A 218 26.60 9.65 -11.97
CA ALA A 218 27.23 10.96 -12.17
C ALA A 218 27.35 11.66 -10.81
#